data_AF-A0A842N6B6-F1
#
_entry.id   AF-A0A842N6B6-F1
#
_cell.length_a   1.000
_cell.length_b   1.000
_cell.length_c   1.000
_cell.angle_alpha   90.00
_cell.angle_beta   90.00
_cell.angle_gamma   90.00
#
_symmetry.space_group_name_H-M   'P 1'
#
loop_
_entity.id
_entity.type
_entity.pdbx_description
1 polymer ?
#
loop_
_entity_poly.entity_id
_entity_poly.type
_entity_poly.pdbx_seq_one_letter_code
_entity_poly.pdbx_strand_id
1 'polypeptide(L)'
;GPLVTDIASGHDHIASAIGAAVSASEGVDLLCYLTPSEHLALPNAEEVKAGLIAYRIAAHAGDLVKLREKAIKWDMKMTEARRTLDWEKQLALSIDPELAAKIHGRTGQHPGNNVPCTMCGGACVYLMLPQQRKYEKDPKKLEQSS
;
A
#
# COMPACT_ATOMS: atom_id res chain seq x y z
N GLY A 1 12.37 4.68 12.37
CA GLY A 1 11.70 3.89 13.42
C GLY A 1 10.75 4.75 14.20
N PRO A 2 10.50 4.46 15.50
CA PRO A 2 11.21 3.48 16.35
C PRO A 2 10.83 2.02 16.07
N LEU A 3 11.66 1.05 16.48
CA LEU A 3 11.21 -0.33 16.62
C LEU A 3 10.16 -0.38 17.73
N VAL A 4 9.03 -1.02 17.45
CA VAL A 4 7.95 -1.19 18.45
C VAL A 4 8.09 -2.49 19.24
N THR A 5 8.99 -3.38 18.83
CA THR A 5 9.28 -4.65 19.48
C THR A 5 10.65 -5.17 19.08
N ASP A 6 11.36 -5.83 19.99
CA ASP A 6 12.73 -6.32 19.79
C ASP A 6 12.80 -7.80 19.35
N ILE A 7 11.65 -8.49 19.29
CA ILE A 7 11.59 -9.92 18.93
C ILE A 7 11.44 -10.19 17.43
N ALA A 8 11.58 -9.15 16.60
CA ALA A 8 11.31 -9.19 15.17
C ALA A 8 12.58 -9.13 14.31
N SER A 9 13.74 -9.57 14.83
CA SER A 9 15.00 -9.56 14.08
C SER A 9 14.87 -10.33 12.76
N GLY A 10 15.42 -9.78 11.66
CA GLY A 10 15.14 -10.20 10.29
C GLY A 10 13.90 -9.53 9.66
N HIS A 11 13.06 -8.90 10.48
CA HIS A 11 11.83 -8.20 10.11
C HIS A 11 11.75 -6.79 10.73
N ASP A 12 12.89 -6.22 11.14
CA ASP A 12 12.94 -4.92 11.81
C ASP A 12 12.45 -3.77 10.93
N HIS A 13 12.59 -3.86 9.61
CA HIS A 13 11.93 -2.96 8.66
C HIS A 13 10.40 -2.91 8.81
N ILE A 14 9.75 -4.03 9.16
CA ILE A 14 8.30 -4.11 9.41
C ILE A 14 7.98 -3.56 10.80
N ALA A 15 8.67 -4.08 11.83
CA ALA A 15 8.44 -3.66 13.21
C ALA A 15 8.65 -2.15 13.37
N SER A 16 9.68 -1.61 12.75
CA SER A 16 9.99 -0.18 12.83
C SER A 16 9.14 0.69 11.91
N ALA A 17 8.58 0.16 10.82
CA ALA A 17 7.63 0.91 9.98
C ALA A 17 6.33 1.23 10.73
N ILE A 18 5.91 0.38 11.67
CA ILE A 18 4.76 0.64 12.55
C ILE A 18 5.04 1.89 13.40
N GLY A 19 6.17 1.90 14.11
CA GLY A 19 6.57 3.06 14.91
C GLY A 19 6.79 4.30 14.06
N ALA A 20 7.39 4.14 12.89
CA ALA A 20 7.63 5.24 11.95
C ALA A 20 6.33 5.89 11.45
N ALA A 21 5.28 5.11 11.19
CA ALA A 21 3.98 5.65 10.79
C ALA A 21 3.34 6.49 11.91
N VAL A 22 3.42 6.02 13.16
CA VAL A 22 2.96 6.77 14.33
C VAL A 22 3.79 8.04 14.53
N SER A 23 5.12 7.94 14.48
CA SER A 23 5.98 9.11 14.60
C SER A 23 5.71 10.14 13.49
N ALA A 24 5.51 9.69 12.25
CA ALA A 24 5.15 10.57 11.15
C ALA A 24 3.80 11.25 11.39
N SER A 25 2.78 10.55 11.90
CA SER A 25 1.49 11.18 12.21
C SER A 25 1.60 12.23 13.33
N GLU A 26 2.50 12.02 14.28
CA GLU A 26 2.75 12.95 15.41
C GLU A 26 3.74 14.09 15.07
N GLY A 27 4.08 14.29 13.81
CA GLY A 27 4.81 15.48 13.37
C GLY A 27 6.29 15.28 13.06
N VAL A 28 6.81 14.05 13.06
CA VAL A 28 8.18 13.80 12.57
C VAL A 28 8.27 14.07 11.07
N ASP A 29 9.27 14.86 10.67
CA ASP A 29 9.48 15.27 9.28
C ASP A 29 10.44 14.36 8.50
N LEU A 30 11.28 13.59 9.19
CA LEU A 30 12.25 12.69 8.57
C LEU A 30 12.28 11.33 9.28
N LEU A 31 12.11 10.26 8.50
CA LEU A 31 12.20 8.89 8.97
C LEU A 31 13.46 8.21 8.43
N CYS A 32 14.37 7.83 9.32
CA CYS A 32 15.48 6.93 8.96
C CYS A 32 14.95 5.49 8.85
N TYR A 33 15.13 4.89 7.67
CA TYR A 33 14.65 3.54 7.37
C TYR A 33 15.51 2.47 8.00
N LEU A 34 14.89 1.34 8.36
CA LEU A 34 15.60 0.12 8.74
C LEU A 34 15.43 -0.94 7.67
N THR A 35 16.41 -1.81 7.56
CA THR A 35 16.41 -2.94 6.64
C THR A 35 16.01 -4.24 7.36
N PRO A 36 15.68 -5.32 6.62
CA PRO A 36 15.60 -6.67 7.20
C PRO A 36 16.88 -7.08 7.96
N SER A 37 18.05 -6.62 7.51
CA SER A 37 19.36 -6.93 8.07
C SER A 37 19.72 -6.16 9.34
N GLU A 38 18.88 -5.23 9.83
CA GLU A 38 19.14 -4.51 11.07
C GLU A 38 19.47 -5.48 12.21
N HIS A 39 20.51 -5.15 12.99
CA HIS A 39 21.05 -5.97 14.09
C HIS A 39 21.64 -7.34 13.67
N LEU A 40 21.74 -7.65 12.37
CA LEU A 40 22.21 -8.95 11.88
C LEU A 40 23.43 -8.84 10.95
N ALA A 41 23.39 -7.94 9.96
CA ALA A 41 24.42 -7.85 8.93
C ALA A 41 24.38 -6.52 8.17
N LEU A 42 25.30 -6.36 7.21
CA LEU A 42 25.16 -5.33 6.19
C LEU A 42 24.10 -5.75 5.15
N PRO A 43 23.17 -4.86 4.76
CA PRO A 43 22.11 -5.20 3.83
C PRO A 43 22.61 -5.33 2.39
N ASN A 44 21.98 -6.23 1.63
CA ASN A 44 22.09 -6.29 0.19
C ASN A 44 21.08 -5.33 -0.51
N ALA A 45 21.15 -5.23 -1.84
CA ALA A 45 20.32 -4.30 -2.61
C ALA A 45 18.79 -4.52 -2.46
N GLU A 46 18.35 -5.78 -2.37
CA GLU A 46 16.94 -6.11 -2.19
C GLU A 46 16.46 -5.74 -0.78
N GLU A 47 17.31 -5.91 0.22
CA GLU A 47 17.01 -5.53 1.60
C GLU A 47 16.94 -4.00 1.78
N VAL A 48 17.80 -3.27 1.07
CA VAL A 48 17.71 -1.80 0.97
C VAL A 48 16.37 -1.40 0.34
N LYS A 49 15.99 -2.00 -0.79
CA LYS A 49 14.69 -1.75 -1.44
C LYS A 49 13.53 -2.05 -0.49
N ALA A 50 13.55 -3.17 0.21
CA ALA A 50 12.51 -3.57 1.15
C ALA A 50 12.32 -2.53 2.27
N GLY A 51 13.42 -2.07 2.87
CA GLY A 51 13.38 -1.04 3.91
C GLY A 51 12.86 0.31 3.38
N LEU A 52 13.31 0.75 2.20
CA LEU A 52 12.84 1.98 1.57
C LEU A 52 11.33 1.94 1.28
N ILE A 53 10.83 0.83 0.75
CA ILE A 53 9.40 0.67 0.46
C ILE A 53 8.59 0.68 1.76
N ALA A 54 9.03 -0.04 2.80
CA ALA A 54 8.36 -0.05 4.10
C ALA A 54 8.23 1.36 4.70
N TYR A 55 9.30 2.16 4.60
CA TYR A 55 9.32 3.52 5.15
C TYR A 55 8.57 4.53 4.29
N ARG A 56 8.52 4.34 2.96
CA ARG A 56 7.66 5.13 2.08
C ARG A 56 6.18 4.88 2.37
N ILE A 57 5.80 3.65 2.70
CA ILE A 57 4.45 3.31 3.17
C ILE A 57 4.16 4.00 4.51
N ALA A 58 5.09 3.90 5.47
CA ALA A 58 4.93 4.52 6.79
C ALA A 58 4.80 6.05 6.72
N ALA A 59 5.63 6.70 5.89
CA ALA A 59 5.55 8.14 5.64
C ALA A 59 4.20 8.53 5.05
N HIS A 60 3.75 7.83 4.00
CA HIS A 60 2.44 8.09 3.39
C HIS A 60 1.28 7.87 4.38
N ALA A 61 1.38 6.86 5.25
CA ALA A 61 0.39 6.64 6.30
C ALA A 61 0.34 7.81 7.30
N GLY A 62 1.48 8.36 7.70
CA GLY A 62 1.54 9.59 8.50
C GLY A 62 0.97 10.81 7.77
N ASP A 63 1.27 10.96 6.48
CA ASP A 63 0.74 12.04 5.64
C ASP A 63 -0.79 11.97 5.47
N LEU A 64 -1.37 10.76 5.43
CA LEU A 64 -2.83 10.59 5.42
C LEU A 64 -3.49 11.19 6.67
N VAL A 65 -2.81 11.13 7.83
CA VAL A 65 -3.29 11.75 9.07
C VAL A 65 -3.05 13.26 9.05
N LYS A 66 -1.83 13.70 8.74
CA LYS A 66 -1.42 15.12 8.84
C LYS A 66 -1.96 16.01 7.72
N LEU A 67 -1.93 15.51 6.48
CA LEU A 67 -2.16 16.29 5.28
C LEU A 67 -3.46 15.93 4.57
N ARG A 68 -4.19 14.91 5.06
CA ARG A 68 -5.47 14.34 4.62
C ARG A 68 -5.85 14.66 3.17
N GLU A 69 -6.38 15.87 2.93
CA GLU A 69 -6.81 16.35 1.60
C GLU A 69 -5.78 16.17 0.48
N LYS A 70 -4.48 16.34 0.77
CA LYS A 70 -3.41 16.19 -0.22
C LYS A 70 -3.06 14.72 -0.44
N ALA A 71 -2.83 13.98 0.65
CA ALA A 71 -2.34 12.61 0.60
C ALA A 71 -3.40 11.63 0.06
N ILE A 72 -4.67 11.79 0.48
CA ILE A 72 -5.75 10.85 0.16
C ILE A 72 -6.06 10.76 -1.34
N LYS A 73 -5.64 11.75 -2.13
CA LYS A 73 -5.85 11.76 -3.59
C LYS A 73 -5.18 10.55 -4.26
N TRP A 74 -4.05 10.09 -3.75
CA TRP A 74 -3.38 8.90 -4.29
C TRP A 74 -4.21 7.64 -4.00
N ASP A 75 -4.61 7.43 -2.73
CA ASP A 75 -5.44 6.30 -2.30
C ASP A 75 -6.79 6.26 -2.99
N MET A 76 -7.39 7.42 -3.25
CA MET A 76 -8.68 7.51 -3.94
C MET A 76 -8.56 7.08 -5.41
N LYS A 77 -7.47 7.45 -6.10
CA LYS A 77 -7.21 6.97 -7.46
C LYS A 77 -6.96 5.45 -7.48
N MET A 78 -6.23 4.94 -6.49
CA MET A 78 -5.97 3.50 -6.32
C MET A 78 -7.27 2.73 -6.03
N THR A 79 -8.10 3.27 -5.14
CA THR A 79 -9.42 2.70 -4.78
C THR A 79 -10.32 2.64 -5.99
N GLU A 80 -10.35 3.70 -6.80
CA GLU A 80 -11.13 3.72 -8.03
C GLU A 80 -10.66 2.67 -9.01
N ALA A 81 -9.34 2.56 -9.25
CA ALA A 81 -8.78 1.53 -10.12
C ALA A 81 -9.10 0.11 -9.64
N ARG A 82 -9.01 -0.16 -8.32
CA ARG A 82 -9.39 -1.45 -7.72
C ARG A 82 -10.88 -1.75 -7.91
N ARG A 83 -11.73 -0.75 -7.75
CA ARG A 83 -13.19 -0.88 -7.83
C ARG A 83 -13.65 -1.16 -9.27
N THR A 84 -13.03 -0.52 -10.26
CA THR A 84 -13.35 -0.71 -11.68
C THR A 84 -12.59 -1.87 -12.32
N LEU A 85 -11.68 -2.51 -11.58
CA LEU A 85 -10.76 -3.55 -12.06
C LEU A 85 -9.81 -3.06 -13.17
N ASP A 86 -9.44 -1.79 -13.13
CA ASP A 86 -8.43 -1.21 -14.01
C ASP A 86 -7.03 -1.58 -13.51
N TRP A 87 -6.55 -2.74 -13.95
CA TRP A 87 -5.26 -3.28 -13.52
C TRP A 87 -4.08 -2.44 -13.97
N GLU A 88 -4.11 -1.89 -15.17
CA GLU A 88 -3.03 -1.02 -15.67
C GLU A 88 -2.84 0.17 -14.73
N LYS A 89 -3.94 0.86 -14.42
CA LYS A 89 -3.92 2.00 -13.50
C LYS A 89 -3.59 1.60 -12.07
N GLN A 90 -4.13 0.49 -11.58
CA GLN A 90 -3.82 -0.01 -10.24
C GLN A 90 -2.33 -0.30 -10.07
N LEU A 91 -1.71 -0.95 -11.06
CA LEU A 91 -0.29 -1.27 -11.06
C LEU A 91 0.55 0.02 -11.12
N ALA A 92 0.23 0.94 -12.03
CA ALA A 92 0.93 2.22 -12.17
C ALA A 92 0.85 3.09 -10.90
N LEU A 93 -0.25 3.00 -10.15
CA LEU A 93 -0.44 3.73 -8.89
C LEU A 93 0.20 3.04 -7.68
N SER A 94 0.74 1.83 -7.79
CA SER A 94 1.32 1.13 -6.65
C SER A 94 2.64 1.79 -6.21
N ILE A 95 2.99 1.67 -4.91
CA ILE A 95 4.26 2.19 -4.39
C ILE A 95 5.46 1.48 -5.05
N ASP A 96 5.31 0.19 -5.35
CA ASP A 96 6.23 -0.63 -6.15
C ASP A 96 5.45 -1.29 -7.31
N PRO A 97 5.31 -0.61 -8.46
CA PRO A 97 4.58 -1.13 -9.62
C PRO A 97 5.16 -2.44 -10.18
N GLU A 98 6.49 -2.59 -10.14
CA GLU A 98 7.19 -3.76 -10.65
C GLU A 98 6.83 -5.00 -9.82
N LEU A 99 6.91 -4.90 -8.49
CA LEU A 99 6.53 -5.99 -7.59
C LEU A 99 5.04 -6.31 -7.71
N ALA A 100 4.18 -5.28 -7.79
CA ALA A 100 2.75 -5.48 -7.96
C ALA A 100 2.42 -6.24 -9.26
N ALA A 101 3.07 -5.88 -10.38
CA ALA A 101 2.88 -6.54 -11.66
C ALA A 101 3.39 -7.99 -11.63
N LYS A 102 4.56 -8.21 -11.03
CA LYS A 102 5.13 -9.55 -10.83
C LYS A 102 4.19 -10.43 -10.01
N ILE A 103 3.62 -9.92 -8.91
CA ILE A 103 2.68 -10.67 -8.07
C ILE A 103 1.38 -10.96 -8.81
N HIS A 104 0.84 -9.99 -9.55
CA HIS A 104 -0.39 -10.18 -10.30
C HIS A 104 -0.24 -11.25 -11.40
N GLY A 105 0.90 -11.25 -12.10
CA GLY A 105 1.18 -12.18 -13.20
C GLY A 105 1.70 -13.57 -12.80
N ARG A 106 2.19 -13.78 -11.55
CA ARG A 106 2.93 -15.01 -11.22
C ARG A 106 2.12 -16.30 -11.19
N THR A 107 0.78 -16.24 -11.06
CA THR A 107 -0.03 -17.46 -10.90
C THR A 107 -1.35 -17.32 -11.62
N GLY A 108 -1.54 -18.14 -12.66
CA GLY A 108 -2.84 -18.45 -13.25
C GLY A 108 -3.58 -17.27 -13.88
N GLN A 109 -3.02 -16.06 -13.90
CA GLN A 109 -3.56 -14.91 -14.63
C GLN A 109 -3.05 -14.93 -16.06
N HIS A 110 -3.94 -15.23 -17.00
CA HIS A 110 -3.64 -15.33 -18.42
C HIS A 110 -4.64 -14.49 -19.23
N PRO A 111 -4.24 -14.02 -20.43
CA PRO A 111 -5.19 -13.40 -21.37
C PRO A 111 -6.39 -14.31 -21.61
N GLY A 112 -7.61 -13.80 -21.39
CA GLY A 112 -8.86 -14.57 -21.51
C GLY A 112 -9.44 -15.07 -20.19
N ASN A 113 -8.78 -14.85 -19.05
CA ASN A 113 -9.39 -15.09 -17.75
C ASN A 113 -10.58 -14.15 -17.50
N ASN A 114 -11.72 -14.73 -17.15
CA ASN A 114 -12.95 -14.00 -16.79
C ASN A 114 -12.99 -13.56 -15.32
N VAL A 115 -11.88 -13.69 -14.59
CA VAL A 115 -11.82 -13.40 -13.16
C VAL A 115 -10.80 -12.29 -12.87
N PRO A 116 -11.05 -11.41 -11.88
CA PRO A 116 -10.24 -10.22 -11.70
C PRO A 116 -8.83 -10.53 -11.19
N CYS A 117 -8.70 -11.46 -10.25
CA CYS A 117 -7.43 -11.99 -9.76
C CYS A 117 -7.60 -13.45 -9.33
N THR A 118 -6.48 -14.15 -9.10
CA THR A 118 -6.49 -15.56 -8.70
C THR A 118 -6.82 -15.80 -7.23
N MET A 119 -6.85 -14.77 -6.38
CA MET A 119 -7.17 -14.94 -4.96
C MET A 119 -8.62 -15.42 -4.73
N CYS A 120 -9.61 -14.75 -5.33
CA CYS A 120 -11.03 -15.09 -5.15
C CYS A 120 -11.71 -15.61 -6.43
N GLY A 121 -11.06 -15.48 -7.58
CA GLY A 121 -11.65 -15.88 -8.86
C GLY A 121 -12.98 -15.19 -9.13
N GLY A 122 -14.01 -15.98 -9.49
CA GLY A 122 -15.37 -15.49 -9.75
C GLY A 122 -16.10 -14.97 -8.49
N ALA A 123 -15.62 -15.29 -7.29
CA ALA A 123 -16.17 -14.80 -6.03
C ALA A 123 -15.64 -13.41 -5.63
N CYS A 124 -15.05 -12.67 -6.56
CA CYS A 124 -14.61 -11.31 -6.32
C CYS A 124 -15.82 -10.41 -5.94
N VAL A 125 -15.70 -9.70 -4.81
CA VAL A 125 -16.75 -8.78 -4.33
C VAL A 125 -17.16 -7.75 -5.37
N TYR A 126 -16.22 -7.25 -6.18
CA TYR A 126 -16.52 -6.28 -7.23
C TYR A 126 -17.26 -6.89 -8.42
N LEU A 127 -17.19 -8.21 -8.65
CA LEU A 127 -18.06 -8.90 -9.61
C LEU A 127 -19.45 -9.15 -9.01
N MET A 128 -19.50 -9.58 -7.75
CA MET A 128 -20.74 -9.96 -7.07
C MET A 128 -21.64 -8.75 -6.73
N LEU A 129 -21.05 -7.57 -6.52
CA LEU A 129 -21.78 -6.34 -6.20
C LEU A 129 -21.56 -5.25 -7.27
N PRO A 130 -22.18 -5.35 -8.47
CA PRO A 130 -21.97 -4.39 -9.56
C PRO A 130 -22.35 -2.95 -9.21
N GLN A 131 -23.27 -2.74 -8.26
CA GLN A 131 -23.61 -1.41 -7.74
C GLN A 131 -22.38 -0.73 -7.12
N GLN A 132 -21.47 -1.47 -6.49
CA GLN A 132 -20.19 -0.95 -6.00
C GLN A 132 -19.30 -0.47 -7.15
N ARG A 133 -19.46 -0.98 -8.39
CA ARG A 133 -18.78 -0.45 -9.60
C ARG A 133 -19.45 0.77 -10.23
N LYS A 134 -20.73 1.01 -9.94
CA LYS A 134 -21.48 2.17 -10.45
C LYS A 134 -21.65 3.30 -9.43
N TYR A 135 -21.15 3.12 -8.20
CA TYR A 135 -21.25 4.12 -7.15
C TYR A 135 -20.52 5.40 -7.54
N GLU A 136 -21.27 6.41 -7.97
CA GLU A 136 -20.79 7.79 -8.11
C GLU A 136 -20.80 8.45 -6.73
N LYS A 137 -19.67 9.06 -6.35
CA LYS A 137 -19.60 9.83 -5.11
C LYS A 137 -20.38 11.12 -5.29
N ASP A 138 -21.37 11.34 -4.44
CA ASP A 138 -21.90 12.70 -4.19
C ASP A 138 -20.81 13.49 -3.44
N PRO A 139 -20.17 14.50 -4.07
CA PRO A 139 -19.04 15.21 -3.49
C PRO A 139 -19.38 15.91 -2.17
N LYS A 140 -20.65 16.18 -1.88
CA LYS A 140 -21.09 16.90 -0.67
C LYS A 140 -20.95 16.13 0.64
N LYS A 141 -20.85 14.79 0.60
CA LYS A 141 -20.78 13.97 1.84
C LYS A 141 -19.38 13.82 2.44
N LEU A 142 -18.32 14.08 1.68
CA LEU A 142 -16.94 13.95 2.16
C LEU A 142 -16.50 15.15 3.00
N GLU A 143 -16.99 16.35 2.69
CA GLU A 143 -16.70 17.58 3.44
C GLU A 143 -17.32 17.59 4.85
N GLN A 144 -18.42 16.85 5.05
CA GLN A 144 -19.20 16.83 6.30
C GLN A 144 -18.67 15.84 7.36
N SER A 145 -17.55 15.16 7.10
CA SER A 145 -16.93 14.19 8.03
C SER A 145 -15.57 14.68 8.55
N SER A 146 -15.46 16.00 8.72
CA SER A 146 -14.28 16.70 9.26
C SER A 146 -14.59 17.18 10.67
#